data_AF-A2FXI9-F1
#
_entry.id   AF-A2FXI9-F1
#
_cell.length_a   1.000
_cell.length_b   1.000
_cell.length_c   1.000
_cell.angle_alpha   90.00
_cell.angle_beta   90.00
_cell.angle_gamma   90.00
#
_symmetry.space_group_name_H-M   'P 1'
#
loop_
_entity.id
_entity.type
_entity.pdbx_description
1 polymer ?
#
loop_
_entity_poly.entity_id
_entity_poly.type
_entity_poly.pdbx_seq_one_letter_code
_entity_poly.pdbx_strand_id
1 'polypeptide(L)'
;MDLRPPQTVLSFKSHLVSNNREDILRQFIVNYFVDDDKFSVFEKVVPNSGFPGGNFISRAKFINPATGQKYKTEELYIGATVVLNSWTFQLDEATEGTLRAMEANSDQYPKSDLSQTITSKFSLLKGQKSELEQKFKARDKQGRGRVTWVVARSIFDEHDLFTDPQERLTLLRRFQFADVEQFKYNEFLQVF
;
A
#
# COMPACT_ATOMS: atom_id res chain seq x y z
N MET A 1 -3.25 2.31 36.18
CA MET A 1 -2.53 2.04 34.92
C MET A 1 -3.59 1.64 33.92
N ASP A 2 -3.81 2.42 32.85
CA ASP A 2 -4.80 2.06 31.82
C ASP A 2 -4.25 0.86 31.05
N LEU A 3 -4.86 -0.32 31.22
CA LEU A 3 -4.38 -1.61 30.72
C LEU A 3 -4.86 -1.91 29.29
N ARG A 4 -5.46 -0.94 28.61
CA ARG A 4 -5.93 -1.13 27.24
C ARG A 4 -4.73 -1.27 26.30
N PRO A 5 -4.75 -2.22 25.36
CA PRO A 5 -3.73 -2.30 24.34
C PRO A 5 -3.65 -0.98 23.56
N PRO A 6 -2.46 -0.62 23.04
CA PRO A 6 -2.33 0.58 22.23
C PRO A 6 -3.29 0.51 21.04
N GLN A 7 -4.00 1.61 20.79
CA GLN A 7 -4.94 1.73 19.69
C GLN A 7 -4.24 1.47 18.35
N THR A 8 -4.85 0.62 17.51
CA THR A 8 -4.37 0.38 16.15
C THR A 8 -4.68 1.59 15.28
N VAL A 9 -3.63 2.20 14.71
CA VAL A 9 -3.73 3.33 13.79
C VAL A 9 -3.12 2.95 12.45
N LEU A 10 -3.94 3.02 11.40
CA LEU A 10 -3.47 2.91 10.03
C LEU A 10 -3.09 4.32 9.56
N SER A 11 -1.84 4.52 9.18
CA SER A 11 -1.29 5.82 8.83
C SER A 11 -0.73 5.75 7.41
N PHE A 12 -1.29 6.60 6.55
CA PHE A 12 -0.99 6.66 5.14
C PHE A 12 -0.48 8.04 4.78
N LYS A 13 0.62 8.10 4.04
CA LYS A 13 0.97 9.29 3.27
C LYS A 13 0.01 9.40 2.10
N SER A 14 -0.46 10.60 1.82
CA SER A 14 -1.41 10.87 0.76
C SER A 14 -1.18 12.23 0.12
N HIS A 15 -1.80 12.41 -1.04
CA HIS A 15 -1.97 13.69 -1.71
C HIS A 15 -3.45 13.93 -2.04
N LEU A 16 -3.77 15.17 -2.38
CA LEU A 16 -5.11 15.54 -2.85
C LEU A 16 -5.26 15.18 -4.33
N VAL A 17 -6.37 14.51 -4.66
CA VAL A 17 -6.82 14.35 -6.04
C VAL A 17 -7.52 15.66 -6.44
N SER A 18 -6.77 16.55 -7.08
CA SER A 18 -7.23 17.90 -7.46
C SER A 18 -6.66 18.31 -8.82
N ASN A 19 -7.34 19.22 -9.52
CA ASN A 19 -6.82 19.88 -10.72
C ASN A 19 -6.04 21.16 -10.38
N ASN A 20 -6.08 21.61 -9.12
CA ASN A 20 -5.32 22.76 -8.66
C ASN A 20 -3.85 22.36 -8.44
N ARG A 21 -2.94 23.04 -9.13
CA ARG A 21 -1.50 22.79 -9.05
C ARG A 21 -0.92 22.92 -7.65
N GLU A 22 -1.42 23.85 -6.84
CA GLU A 22 -0.95 24.02 -5.47
C GLU A 22 -1.38 22.86 -4.60
N ASP A 23 -2.62 22.38 -4.74
CA ASP A 23 -3.13 21.25 -3.96
C ASP A 23 -2.42 19.93 -4.27
N ILE A 24 -2.03 19.70 -5.52
CA ILE A 24 -1.31 18.49 -5.94
C ILE A 24 0.08 18.42 -5.28
N LEU A 25 0.69 19.56 -4.94
CA LEU A 25 2.01 19.61 -4.29
C LEU A 25 1.95 19.41 -2.78
N ARG A 26 0.75 19.51 -2.18
CA ARG A 26 0.56 19.34 -0.73
C ARG A 26 0.60 17.86 -0.36
N GLN A 27 1.29 17.56 0.73
CA GLN A 27 1.43 16.20 1.24
C GLN A 27 0.73 16.06 2.58
N PHE A 28 0.01 14.97 2.75
CA PHE A 28 -0.79 14.72 3.94
C PHE A 28 -0.43 13.38 4.57
N ILE A 29 -0.77 13.23 5.84
CA ILE A 29 -0.87 11.97 6.55
C ILE A 29 -2.33 11.77 6.93
N VAL A 30 -2.96 10.76 6.35
CA VAL A 30 -4.30 10.30 6.71
C VAL A 30 -4.14 9.18 7.73
N ASN A 31 -4.69 9.39 8.92
CA ASN A 31 -4.75 8.38 9.97
C ASN A 31 -6.17 7.84 10.08
N TYR A 32 -6.31 6.53 10.17
CA TYR A 32 -7.54 5.83 10.52
C TYR A 32 -7.38 5.08 11.84
N PHE A 33 -8.26 5.36 12.79
CA PHE A 33 -8.27 4.76 14.12
C PHE A 33 -9.25 3.59 14.12
N VAL A 34 -8.71 2.36 14.12
CA VAL A 34 -9.50 1.14 13.88
C VAL A 34 -10.56 0.94 14.96
N ASP A 35 -10.25 1.24 16.23
CA ASP A 35 -11.18 0.94 17.34
C ASP A 35 -12.44 1.83 17.34
N ASP A 36 -12.44 2.98 16.68
CA ASP A 36 -13.56 3.92 16.72
C ASP A 36 -14.03 4.46 15.37
N ASP A 37 -13.56 3.86 14.25
CA ASP A 37 -13.91 4.22 12.87
C ASP A 37 -13.66 5.70 12.51
N LYS A 38 -12.66 6.34 13.12
CA LYS A 38 -12.38 7.78 12.90
C LYS A 38 -11.19 8.00 12.00
N PHE A 39 -11.23 9.13 11.29
CA PHE A 39 -10.10 9.66 10.53
C PHE A 39 -9.57 10.93 11.17
N SER A 40 -8.27 11.17 11.06
CA SER A 40 -7.68 12.51 11.13
C SER A 40 -6.72 12.72 9.97
N VAL A 41 -6.53 13.98 9.57
CA VAL A 41 -5.61 14.33 8.49
C VAL A 41 -4.67 15.44 8.95
N PHE A 42 -3.38 15.22 8.77
CA PHE A 42 -2.35 16.20 9.03
C PHE A 42 -1.65 16.58 7.73
N GLU A 43 -1.46 17.86 7.50
CA GLU A 43 -0.65 18.37 6.40
C GLU A 43 0.82 18.44 6.82
N LYS A 44 1.70 17.85 6.02
CA LYS A 44 3.15 17.95 6.22
C LYS A 44 3.62 19.35 5.85
N VAL A 45 4.48 19.91 6.69
CA VAL A 45 5.23 21.13 6.34
C VAL A 45 6.22 20.75 5.25
N VAL A 46 6.04 21.32 4.06
CA VAL A 46 7.02 21.23 2.97
C VAL A 46 7.80 22.56 2.95
N PRO A 47 9.13 22.55 3.19
CA PRO A 47 9.91 23.78 3.14
C PRO A 47 9.71 24.52 1.81
N ASN A 48 9.53 25.84 1.88
CA ASN A 48 9.30 26.74 0.73
C ASN A 48 7.99 26.52 -0.05
N SER A 49 7.02 25.75 0.47
CA SER A 49 5.73 25.55 -0.21
C SER A 49 4.70 26.65 0.08
N GLY A 50 4.93 27.48 1.09
CA GLY A 50 3.97 28.51 1.53
C GLY A 50 2.83 27.99 2.42
N PHE A 51 2.75 26.68 2.68
CA PHE A 51 1.72 26.10 3.55
C PHE A 51 2.23 25.93 5.00
N PRO A 52 1.45 26.35 6.02
CA PRO A 52 1.87 26.27 7.42
C PRO A 52 1.94 24.83 7.96
N GLY A 53 1.36 23.86 7.24
CA GLY A 53 1.19 22.47 7.70
C GLY A 53 0.30 22.37 8.95
N GLY A 54 0.26 21.18 9.55
CA GLY A 54 -0.43 20.95 10.82
C GLY A 54 -1.76 20.21 10.68
N ASN A 55 -2.66 20.39 11.64
CA ASN A 55 -3.96 19.70 11.65
C ASN A 55 -4.85 20.20 10.50
N PHE A 56 -5.19 19.32 9.56
CA PHE A 56 -6.05 19.63 8.41
C PHE A 56 -7.49 19.17 8.65
N ILE A 57 -7.67 17.96 9.19
CA ILE A 57 -8.97 17.42 9.61
C ILE A 57 -8.81 16.81 11.01
N SER A 58 -9.51 17.39 11.98
CA SER A 58 -9.60 16.85 13.34
C SER A 58 -10.27 15.48 13.37
N ARG A 59 -9.92 14.66 14.37
CA ARG A 59 -10.40 13.27 14.51
C ARG A 59 -11.93 13.18 14.49
N ALA A 60 -12.51 12.65 13.42
CA ALA A 60 -13.95 12.57 13.20
C ALA A 60 -14.36 11.33 12.39
N LYS A 61 -15.65 10.98 12.41
CA LYS A 61 -16.21 9.91 11.57
C LYS A 61 -16.63 10.46 10.22
N PHE A 62 -16.43 9.68 9.17
CA PHE A 62 -16.83 10.02 7.80
C PHE A 62 -17.62 8.88 7.17
N ILE A 63 -18.50 9.25 6.24
CA ILE A 63 -19.29 8.33 5.44
C ILE A 63 -18.66 8.27 4.06
N ASN A 64 -18.46 7.06 3.53
CA ASN A 64 -18.04 6.88 2.17
C ASN A 64 -19.18 7.33 1.23
N PRO A 65 -18.98 8.37 0.41
CA PRO A 65 -20.03 8.88 -0.48
C PRO A 65 -20.46 7.86 -1.55
N ALA A 66 -19.61 6.88 -1.90
CA ALA A 66 -19.94 5.86 -2.89
C ALA A 66 -20.92 4.81 -2.35
N THR A 67 -20.86 4.49 -1.06
CA THR A 67 -21.66 3.42 -0.44
C THR A 67 -22.76 3.95 0.48
N GLY A 68 -22.66 5.20 0.93
CA GLY A 68 -23.53 5.78 1.96
C GLY A 68 -23.31 5.18 3.36
N GLN A 69 -22.26 4.36 3.54
CA GLN A 69 -21.92 3.71 4.80
C GLN A 69 -20.61 4.26 5.37
N LYS A 70 -20.32 3.96 6.64
CA LYS A 70 -18.99 4.26 7.20
C LYS A 70 -17.91 3.51 6.40
N TYR A 71 -16.74 4.13 6.28
CA TYR A 71 -15.57 3.46 5.75
C TYR A 71 -15.22 2.22 6.58
N LYS A 72 -14.99 1.12 5.89
CA LYS A 72 -14.46 -0.13 6.45
C LYS A 72 -12.96 -0.23 6.23
N THR A 73 -12.29 -1.03 7.05
CA THR A 73 -10.85 -1.28 6.99
C THR A 73 -10.39 -1.86 5.65
N GLU A 74 -11.21 -2.73 5.05
CA GLU A 74 -10.99 -3.32 3.72
C GLU A 74 -10.96 -2.30 2.57
N GLU A 75 -11.50 -1.09 2.77
CA GLU A 75 -11.47 0.02 1.80
C GLU A 75 -10.20 0.89 1.93
N LEU A 76 -9.35 0.60 2.94
CA LEU A 76 -8.18 1.42 3.28
C LEU A 76 -6.89 0.68 2.96
N TYR A 77 -6.34 0.94 1.77
CA TYR A 77 -5.12 0.34 1.26
C TYR A 77 -4.37 1.31 0.35
N ILE A 78 -3.09 1.04 0.07
CA ILE A 78 -2.32 1.86 -0.85
C ILE A 78 -2.92 1.81 -2.26
N GLY A 79 -3.18 2.98 -2.85
CA GLY A 79 -3.89 3.17 -4.11
C GLY A 79 -5.38 3.45 -3.93
N ALA A 80 -5.95 3.23 -2.75
CA ALA A 80 -7.34 3.60 -2.47
C ALA A 80 -7.52 5.12 -2.42
N THR A 81 -8.75 5.57 -2.67
CA THR A 81 -9.15 6.96 -2.55
C THR A 81 -10.21 7.11 -1.46
N VAL A 82 -10.03 8.07 -0.55
CA VAL A 82 -10.98 8.39 0.51
C VAL A 82 -11.45 9.83 0.39
N VAL A 83 -12.73 10.08 0.68
CA VAL A 83 -13.34 11.40 0.62
C VAL A 83 -13.66 11.83 2.05
N LEU A 84 -12.91 12.82 2.56
CA LEU A 84 -13.01 13.30 3.93
C LEU A 84 -13.26 14.81 3.90
N ASN A 85 -14.38 15.25 4.46
CA ASN A 85 -14.75 16.67 4.50
C ASN A 85 -14.71 17.35 3.11
N SER A 86 -15.26 16.68 2.09
CA SER A 86 -15.26 17.09 0.67
C SER A 86 -13.90 17.14 -0.02
N TRP A 87 -12.83 16.72 0.65
CA TRP A 87 -11.51 16.54 0.04
C TRP A 87 -11.29 15.08 -0.33
N THR A 88 -10.77 14.86 -1.53
CA THR A 88 -10.46 13.53 -2.06
C THR A 88 -8.97 13.27 -1.90
N PHE A 89 -8.60 12.26 -1.11
CA PHE A 89 -7.22 11.86 -0.86
C PHE A 89 -6.94 10.51 -1.49
N GLN A 90 -5.86 10.41 -2.25
CA GLN A 90 -5.32 9.12 -2.68
C GLN A 90 -4.23 8.67 -1.70
N LEU A 91 -4.34 7.44 -1.20
CA LEU A 91 -3.40 6.85 -0.25
C LEU A 91 -2.19 6.30 -1.01
N ASP A 92 -0.99 6.85 -0.79
CA ASP A 92 0.18 6.59 -1.63
C ASP A 92 1.17 5.61 -1.01
N GLU A 93 1.40 5.75 0.29
CA GLU A 93 2.35 4.92 1.05
C GLU A 93 1.75 4.70 2.44
N ALA A 94 2.06 3.58 3.08
CA ALA A 94 1.66 3.30 4.45
C ALA A 94 2.91 3.23 5.34
N THR A 95 2.76 3.58 6.62
CA THR A 95 3.85 3.38 7.57
C THR A 95 4.14 1.89 7.76
N GLU A 96 5.37 1.55 8.15
CA GLU A 96 5.76 0.16 8.43
C GLU A 96 4.85 -0.51 9.47
N GLY A 97 4.43 0.24 10.51
CA GLY A 97 3.49 -0.28 11.51
C GLY A 97 2.11 -0.60 10.93
N THR A 98 1.63 0.23 9.99
CA THR A 98 0.38 -0.01 9.26
C THR A 98 0.46 -1.25 8.38
N LEU A 99 1.53 -1.39 7.59
CA LEU A 99 1.73 -2.56 6.73
C LEU A 99 1.78 -3.85 7.54
N ARG A 100 2.55 -3.87 8.64
CA ARG A 100 2.59 -5.03 9.54
C ARG A 100 1.23 -5.36 10.15
N ALA A 101 0.47 -4.34 10.56
CA ALA A 101 -0.87 -4.55 11.11
C ALA A 101 -1.83 -5.14 10.05
N MET A 102 -1.77 -4.66 8.81
CA MET A 102 -2.59 -5.16 7.71
C MET A 102 -2.22 -6.60 7.33
N GLU A 103 -0.92 -6.89 7.23
CA GLU A 103 -0.38 -8.22 6.93
C GLU A 103 -0.70 -9.24 8.04
N ALA A 104 -0.63 -8.82 9.31
CA ALA A 104 -0.92 -9.70 10.45
C ALA A 104 -2.42 -10.02 10.62
N ASN A 105 -3.31 -9.20 10.05
CA ASN A 105 -4.76 -9.36 10.11
C ASN A 105 -5.35 -9.44 8.69
N SER A 106 -4.73 -10.25 7.83
CA SER A 106 -5.04 -10.29 6.39
C SER A 106 -6.48 -10.71 6.07
N ASP A 107 -7.18 -11.33 7.01
CA ASP A 107 -8.62 -11.62 6.95
C ASP A 107 -9.47 -10.34 6.86
N GLN A 108 -9.04 -9.27 7.53
CA GLN A 108 -9.68 -7.95 7.50
C GLN A 108 -9.13 -7.02 6.40
N TYR A 109 -7.97 -7.36 5.84
CA TYR A 109 -7.29 -6.58 4.80
C TYR A 109 -6.96 -7.47 3.59
N PRO A 110 -7.96 -7.80 2.74
CA PRO A 110 -7.78 -8.77 1.65
C PRO A 110 -6.65 -8.41 0.67
N LYS A 111 -6.42 -7.11 0.43
CA LYS A 111 -5.31 -6.64 -0.43
C LYS A 111 -3.92 -6.85 0.16
N SER A 112 -3.82 -7.15 1.46
CA SER A 112 -2.59 -7.53 2.14
C SER A 112 -2.50 -9.03 2.40
N ASP A 113 -3.43 -9.82 1.86
CA ASP A 113 -3.39 -11.27 1.89
C ASP A 113 -2.62 -11.81 0.68
N LEU A 114 -1.43 -12.35 0.96
CA LEU A 114 -0.59 -12.97 -0.05
C LEU A 114 -1.28 -14.15 -0.75
N SER A 115 -1.96 -15.01 0.01
CA SER A 115 -2.57 -16.23 -0.51
C SER A 115 -3.67 -15.87 -1.51
N GLN A 116 -4.50 -14.88 -1.17
CA GLN A 116 -5.54 -14.36 -2.08
C GLN A 116 -4.90 -13.69 -3.31
N THR A 117 -3.86 -12.89 -3.10
CA THR A 117 -3.13 -12.21 -4.18
C THR A 117 -2.56 -13.19 -5.20
N ILE A 118 -1.95 -14.29 -4.75
CA ILE A 118 -1.40 -15.35 -5.62
C ILE A 118 -2.53 -16.15 -6.26
N THR A 119 -3.53 -16.57 -5.48
CA THR A 119 -4.64 -17.41 -5.96
C THR A 119 -5.42 -16.72 -7.08
N SER A 120 -5.71 -15.41 -6.93
CA SER A 120 -6.42 -14.63 -7.96
C SER A 120 -5.68 -14.57 -9.30
N LYS A 121 -4.35 -14.73 -9.30
CA LYS A 121 -3.48 -14.62 -10.48
C LYS A 121 -2.85 -15.95 -10.87
N PHE A 122 -3.24 -17.05 -10.23
CA PHE A 122 -2.55 -18.34 -10.33
C PHE A 122 -2.44 -18.86 -11.77
N SER A 123 -3.54 -18.84 -12.52
CA SER A 123 -3.57 -19.28 -13.92
C SER A 123 -2.63 -18.46 -14.81
N LEU A 124 -2.58 -17.14 -14.60
CA LEU A 124 -1.72 -16.23 -15.35
C LEU A 124 -0.25 -16.45 -15.00
N LEU A 125 0.06 -16.55 -13.71
CA LEU A 125 1.39 -16.84 -13.19
C LEU A 125 1.93 -18.17 -13.72
N LYS A 126 1.12 -19.24 -13.67
CA LYS A 126 1.51 -20.55 -14.17
C LYS A 126 1.77 -20.53 -15.68
N GLY A 127 0.93 -19.84 -16.46
CA GLY A 127 1.09 -19.70 -17.91
C GLY A 127 2.38 -18.95 -18.30
N GLN A 128 2.81 -17.98 -17.49
CA GLN A 128 3.96 -17.12 -17.77
C GLN A 128 5.24 -17.52 -17.00
N LYS A 129 5.21 -18.61 -16.23
CA LYS A 129 6.29 -18.98 -15.29
C LYS A 129 7.68 -19.03 -15.94
N SER A 130 7.80 -19.70 -17.09
CA SER A 130 9.08 -19.84 -17.82
C SER A 130 9.60 -18.48 -18.31
N GLU A 131 8.70 -17.62 -18.80
CA GLU A 131 9.06 -16.29 -19.30
C GLU A 131 9.49 -15.37 -18.15
N LEU A 132 8.75 -15.37 -17.04
CA LEU A 132 9.13 -14.65 -15.81
C LEU A 132 10.50 -15.10 -15.32
N GLU A 133 10.76 -16.41 -15.26
CA GLU A 133 12.05 -16.95 -14.83
C GLU A 133 13.20 -16.47 -15.72
N GLN A 134 13.01 -16.48 -17.05
CA GLN A 134 14.00 -15.99 -18.00
C GLN A 134 14.27 -14.49 -17.81
N LYS A 135 13.22 -13.67 -17.68
CA LYS A 135 13.37 -12.21 -17.47
C LYS A 135 14.07 -11.91 -16.14
N PHE A 136 13.72 -12.60 -15.06
CA PHE A 136 14.40 -12.43 -13.77
C PHE A 136 15.88 -12.81 -13.86
N LYS A 137 16.20 -13.99 -14.41
CA LYS A 137 17.60 -14.43 -14.59
C LYS A 137 18.40 -13.48 -15.48
N ALA A 138 17.79 -12.94 -16.54
CA ALA A 138 18.45 -11.97 -17.42
C ALA A 138 18.80 -10.66 -16.70
N ARG A 139 18.02 -10.26 -15.68
CA ARG A 139 18.27 -9.06 -14.87
C ARG A 139 19.15 -9.33 -13.64
N ASP A 140 19.25 -10.58 -13.19
CA ASP A 140 20.14 -11.01 -12.11
C ASP A 140 21.54 -11.35 -12.65
N LYS A 141 22.34 -10.30 -12.89
CA LYS A 141 23.72 -10.43 -13.40
C LYS A 141 24.64 -11.33 -12.55
N GLN A 142 24.31 -11.51 -11.27
CA GLN A 142 25.14 -12.24 -10.31
C GLN A 142 24.60 -13.65 -10.03
N GLY A 143 23.45 -14.02 -10.59
CA GLY A 143 22.83 -15.33 -10.39
C GLY A 143 22.51 -15.65 -8.94
N ARG A 144 22.18 -14.62 -8.13
CA ARG A 144 21.89 -14.76 -6.69
C ARG A 144 20.47 -15.24 -6.41
N GLY A 145 19.63 -15.39 -7.42
CA GLY A 145 18.21 -15.72 -7.27
C GLY A 145 17.36 -14.52 -6.82
N ARG A 146 17.89 -13.29 -6.95
CA ARG A 146 17.20 -12.08 -6.49
C ARG A 146 17.52 -10.85 -7.34
N VAL A 147 16.58 -9.91 -7.40
CA VAL A 147 16.69 -8.64 -8.11
C VAL A 147 16.22 -7.48 -7.23
N THR A 148 16.56 -6.23 -7.55
CA THR A 148 16.01 -5.07 -6.83
C THR A 148 14.48 -4.97 -7.01
N TRP A 149 13.76 -4.40 -6.05
CA TRP A 149 12.31 -4.18 -6.15
C TRP A 149 11.91 -3.40 -7.41
N VAL A 150 12.70 -2.42 -7.83
CA VAL A 150 12.47 -1.65 -9.07
C VAL A 150 12.41 -2.56 -10.30
N VAL A 151 13.33 -3.52 -10.39
CA VAL A 151 13.38 -4.51 -11.48
C VAL A 151 12.21 -5.50 -11.39
N ALA A 152 11.88 -5.97 -10.18
CA ALA A 152 10.75 -6.87 -10.02
C ALA A 152 9.44 -6.19 -10.45
N ARG A 153 9.24 -4.93 -10.04
CA ARG A 153 8.11 -4.11 -10.45
C ARG A 153 8.03 -3.93 -11.96
N SER A 154 9.14 -3.57 -12.62
CA SER A 154 9.13 -3.40 -14.08
C SER A 154 8.75 -4.70 -14.81
N ILE A 155 9.23 -5.85 -14.33
CA ILE A 155 8.84 -7.16 -14.90
C ILE A 155 7.35 -7.42 -14.67
N PHE A 156 6.83 -7.17 -13.47
CA PHE A 156 5.40 -7.34 -13.22
C PHE A 156 4.51 -6.44 -14.07
N ASP A 157 4.91 -5.17 -14.25
CA ASP A 157 4.22 -4.21 -15.09
C ASP A 157 4.24 -4.64 -16.58
N GLU A 158 5.35 -5.18 -17.08
CA GLU A 158 5.45 -5.73 -18.46
C GLU A 158 4.52 -6.94 -18.71
N HIS A 159 4.00 -7.56 -17.66
CA HIS A 159 3.20 -8.78 -17.70
C HIS A 159 1.77 -8.61 -17.17
N ASP A 160 1.36 -7.36 -16.91
CA ASP A 160 0.08 -7.01 -16.29
C ASP A 160 -0.19 -7.76 -14.97
N LEU A 161 0.88 -8.09 -14.24
CA LEU A 161 0.83 -8.79 -12.97
C LEU A 161 0.91 -7.81 -11.80
N PHE A 162 0.14 -8.08 -10.75
CA PHE A 162 0.17 -7.29 -9.51
C PHE A 162 0.05 -5.78 -9.77
N THR A 163 -0.92 -5.37 -10.58
CA THR A 163 -1.12 -3.95 -10.95
C THR A 163 -1.58 -3.12 -9.75
N ASP A 164 -2.33 -3.72 -8.83
CA ASP A 164 -2.73 -3.09 -7.57
C ASP A 164 -1.49 -2.77 -6.69
N PRO A 165 -1.31 -1.51 -6.24
CA PRO A 165 -0.15 -1.13 -5.46
C PRO A 165 0.02 -1.86 -4.12
N GLN A 166 -1.07 -2.12 -3.39
CA GLN A 166 -1.02 -2.80 -2.10
C GLN A 166 -0.64 -4.27 -2.29
N GLU A 167 -1.32 -4.98 -3.18
CA GLU A 167 -1.04 -6.40 -3.46
C GLU A 167 0.42 -6.61 -3.90
N ARG A 168 0.91 -5.73 -4.77
CA ARG A 168 2.31 -5.74 -5.22
C ARG A 168 3.27 -5.50 -4.07
N LEU A 169 3.01 -4.53 -3.20
CA LEU A 169 3.86 -4.25 -2.06
C LEU A 169 3.89 -5.43 -1.08
N THR A 170 2.74 -6.03 -0.78
CA THR A 170 2.63 -7.24 0.05
C THR A 170 3.47 -8.38 -0.53
N LEU A 171 3.41 -8.59 -1.85
CA LEU A 171 4.24 -9.58 -2.52
C LEU A 171 5.74 -9.26 -2.37
N LEU A 172 6.14 -8.02 -2.65
CA LEU A 172 7.54 -7.59 -2.59
C LEU A 172 8.13 -7.75 -1.19
N ARG A 173 7.36 -7.39 -0.16
CA ARG A 173 7.73 -7.55 1.27
C ARG A 173 7.85 -9.01 1.66
N ARG A 174 6.92 -9.86 1.21
CA ARG A 174 6.92 -11.29 1.55
C ARG A 174 8.15 -12.04 1.06
N PHE A 175 8.65 -11.68 -0.11
CA PHE A 175 9.85 -12.28 -0.74
C PHE A 175 11.07 -11.35 -0.64
N GLN A 176 11.08 -10.43 0.32
CA GLN A 176 12.22 -9.56 0.55
C GLN A 176 13.42 -10.34 1.10
N PHE A 177 14.62 -10.01 0.61
CA PHE A 177 15.87 -10.53 1.18
C PHE A 177 16.32 -9.64 2.33
N ALA A 178 16.20 -10.14 3.57
CA ALA A 178 16.54 -9.40 4.79
C ALA A 178 15.87 -8.01 4.78
N ASP A 179 16.58 -6.97 5.24
CA ASP A 179 16.06 -5.60 5.30
C ASP A 179 16.44 -4.74 4.08
N VAL A 180 16.79 -5.37 2.95
CA VAL A 180 17.10 -4.65 1.71
C VAL A 180 16.00 -4.84 0.67
N GLU A 181 15.79 -3.83 -0.18
CA GLU A 181 14.79 -3.85 -1.27
C GLU A 181 15.21 -4.76 -2.44
N GLN A 182 15.47 -6.03 -2.12
CA GLN A 182 15.75 -7.10 -3.07
C GLN A 182 14.67 -8.18 -2.97
N PHE A 183 14.11 -8.55 -4.11
CA PHE A 183 13.06 -9.53 -4.29
C PHE A 183 13.64 -10.89 -4.67
N LYS A 184 13.37 -11.92 -3.87
CA LYS A 184 13.80 -13.31 -4.06
C LYS A 184 12.89 -14.03 -5.05
N TYR A 185 13.14 -13.82 -6.35
CA TYR A 185 12.32 -14.42 -7.40
C TYR A 185 12.41 -15.95 -7.43
N ASN A 186 13.52 -16.53 -6.99
CA ASN A 186 13.69 -17.98 -6.93
C ASN A 186 12.71 -18.66 -5.95
N GLU A 187 12.45 -18.03 -4.80
CA GLU A 187 11.44 -18.49 -3.83
C GLU A 187 10.03 -18.22 -4.35
N PHE A 188 9.80 -17.02 -4.92
CA PHE A 188 8.49 -16.66 -5.49
C PHE A 188 8.02 -17.64 -6.57
N LEU A 189 8.89 -18.00 -7.51
CA LEU A 189 8.57 -18.92 -8.61
C LEU A 189 8.28 -20.36 -8.13
N GLN A 190 8.60 -20.72 -6.88
CA GLN A 190 8.29 -22.04 -6.32
C GLN A 190 6.87 -22.10 -5.73
N VAL A 191 6.21 -20.96 -5.56
CA VAL A 191 4.89 -20.90 -4.90
C VAL A 191 3.74 -21.29 -5.84
N PHE A 192 3.95 -21.29 -7.16
CA PHE A 192 2.93 -21.62 -8.18
C PHE A 192 3.46 -22.47 -9.32
#